data_AF-A0A813WKH7-F1
#
_entry.id   AF-A0A813WKH7-F1
#
_cell.length_a   1.000
_cell.length_b   1.000
_cell.length_c   1.000
_cell.angle_alpha   90.00
_cell.angle_beta   90.00
_cell.angle_gamma   90.00
#
_symmetry.space_group_name_H-M   'P 1'
#
loop_
_entity.id
_entity.type
_entity.pdbx_description
1 polymer ?
#
loop_
_entity_poly.entity_id
_entity_poly.type
_entity_poly.pdbx_seq_one_letter_code
_entity_poly.pdbx_strand_id
1 'polypeptide(L)'
;MDPDFSDEEDRYERICHQPSKSNVINPDEVIDLTPLRKKDDTGIEEPRSSTNGTLKLDDGVYTGEILDGRANGRGILTKWNGHRYEGEFINDMPDGKGILIRLHGSNSTEKIYEGRFLENKFDGQGTFYWSDGSRYQGTWKNNQRHGLGQIVYADGRVRKGQWAYDKLIEELQVSNT
;
A
#
# COMPACT_ATOMS: atom_id res chain seq x y z
N MET A 1 -17.09 -21.19 -14.39
CA MET A 1 -17.26 -20.57 -13.05
C MET A 1 -15.95 -19.91 -12.72
N ASP A 2 -15.96 -18.63 -12.40
CA ASP A 2 -14.77 -17.98 -11.85
C ASP A 2 -14.49 -18.59 -10.48
N PRO A 3 -13.23 -18.90 -10.14
CA PRO A 3 -12.89 -19.23 -8.76
C PRO A 3 -13.29 -18.05 -7.89
N ASP A 4 -13.96 -18.34 -6.78
CA ASP A 4 -14.29 -17.32 -5.79
C ASP A 4 -13.02 -16.98 -5.01
N PHE A 5 -12.35 -15.90 -5.42
CA PHE A 5 -11.12 -15.41 -4.79
C PHE A 5 -11.39 -14.41 -3.65
N SER A 6 -12.66 -14.14 -3.32
CA SER A 6 -13.04 -13.21 -2.25
C SER A 6 -12.41 -13.59 -0.91
N ASP A 7 -12.31 -14.90 -0.61
CA ASP A 7 -11.69 -15.40 0.62
C ASP A 7 -10.18 -15.09 0.76
N GLU A 8 -9.45 -14.90 -0.34
CA GLU A 8 -8.06 -14.44 -0.29
C GLU A 8 -8.00 -12.91 -0.23
N GLU A 9 -8.78 -12.19 -1.04
CA GLU A 9 -8.84 -10.71 -1.03
C GLU A 9 -9.26 -10.15 0.35
N ASP A 10 -10.24 -10.76 1.00
CA ASP A 10 -10.73 -10.41 2.35
C ASP A 10 -9.68 -10.67 3.46
N ARG A 11 -8.73 -11.58 3.22
CA ARG A 11 -7.57 -11.75 4.13
C ARG A 11 -6.62 -10.56 4.04
N TYR A 12 -6.54 -9.91 2.88
CA TYR A 12 -5.66 -8.78 2.64
C TYR A 12 -6.28 -7.45 3.05
N GLU A 13 -7.61 -7.32 3.08
CA GLU A 13 -8.30 -6.19 3.71
C GLU A 13 -7.90 -6.00 5.18
N ARG A 14 -7.59 -7.10 5.88
CA ARG A 14 -7.12 -7.10 7.27
C ARG A 14 -5.62 -6.82 7.44
N ILE A 15 -4.83 -6.81 6.37
CA ILE A 15 -3.42 -6.42 6.48
C ILE A 15 -3.33 -4.92 6.71
N CYS A 16 -4.20 -4.13 6.13
CA CYS A 16 -4.18 -2.67 6.21
C CYS A 16 -4.92 -2.20 7.47
N HIS A 17 -4.16 -1.98 8.55
CA HIS A 17 -4.61 -1.52 9.88
C HIS A 17 -5.55 -0.29 9.86
N GLN A 18 -6.43 -0.20 10.87
CA GLN A 18 -7.22 0.98 11.23
C GLN A 18 -6.31 2.04 11.88
N PRO A 19 -6.50 3.34 11.69
CA PRO A 19 -5.56 4.36 12.19
C PRO A 19 -5.39 4.30 13.72
N SER A 20 -4.14 4.22 14.20
CA SER A 20 -3.80 4.52 15.59
C SER A 20 -2.37 5.08 15.71
N LYS A 21 -2.13 5.79 16.82
CA LYS A 21 -1.06 6.79 16.98
C LYS A 21 0.33 6.13 17.00
N SER A 22 1.26 6.66 16.22
CA SER A 22 2.68 6.31 16.30
C SER A 22 3.26 6.64 17.67
N ASN A 23 4.15 5.77 18.18
CA ASN A 23 4.96 6.00 19.37
C ASN A 23 6.44 5.85 18.97
N VAL A 24 7.21 6.92 19.11
CA VAL A 24 8.64 6.93 18.76
C VAL A 24 9.39 5.95 19.67
N ILE A 25 10.03 4.92 19.11
CA ILE A 25 10.74 3.89 19.91
C ILE A 25 12.14 4.31 20.34
N ASN A 26 12.75 5.31 19.70
CA ASN A 26 14.15 5.66 19.99
C ASN A 26 14.32 7.17 20.20
N PRO A 27 14.45 7.64 21.46
CA PRO A 27 14.81 9.03 21.76
C PRO A 27 16.30 9.33 21.50
N ASP A 28 17.16 8.32 21.46
CA ASP A 28 18.63 8.50 21.41
C ASP A 28 19.20 8.62 19.97
N GLU A 29 18.36 8.49 18.95
CA GLU A 29 18.65 8.87 17.55
C GLU A 29 17.63 9.90 17.04
N VAL A 30 16.98 10.63 17.95
CA VAL A 30 16.23 11.81 17.54
C VAL A 30 17.27 12.84 17.11
N ILE A 31 17.52 12.89 15.81
CA ILE A 31 18.18 14.02 15.15
C ILE A 31 17.35 15.25 15.52
N ASP A 32 17.88 15.97 16.50
CA ASP A 32 17.57 17.33 16.90
C ASP A 32 16.07 17.68 16.91
N LEU A 33 15.42 17.49 18.06
CA LEU A 33 14.16 18.18 18.38
C LEU A 33 14.44 19.68 18.54
N THR A 34 14.64 20.33 17.38
CA THR A 34 14.72 21.78 17.07
C THR A 34 15.90 22.59 17.62
N PRO A 35 16.31 23.62 16.86
CA PRO A 35 15.94 24.95 17.36
C PRO A 35 15.41 25.92 16.29
N LEU A 36 14.22 26.45 16.62
CA LEU A 36 13.79 27.83 16.35
C LEU A 36 13.57 28.22 14.88
N ARG A 37 12.28 28.31 14.54
CA ARG A 37 11.74 29.21 13.51
C ARG A 37 12.44 30.57 13.62
N LYS A 38 13.43 30.83 12.77
CA LYS A 38 13.65 32.20 12.31
C LYS A 38 12.52 32.43 11.33
N LYS A 39 11.51 33.22 11.73
CA LYS A 39 10.71 33.92 10.74
C LYS A 39 11.72 34.72 9.94
N ASP A 40 11.89 34.37 8.68
CA ASP A 40 12.44 35.33 7.75
C ASP A 40 11.43 36.50 7.67
N ASP A 41 11.92 37.70 7.36
CA ASP A 41 11.10 38.91 7.30
C ASP A 41 10.01 38.87 6.20
N THR A 42 9.90 37.75 5.48
CA THR A 42 8.93 37.49 4.41
C THR A 42 7.68 36.74 4.88
N GLY A 43 7.73 36.10 6.05
CA GLY A 43 6.61 35.32 6.59
C GLY A 43 6.30 34.02 5.83
N ILE A 44 7.22 33.55 5.00
CA ILE A 44 7.09 32.29 4.25
C ILE A 44 7.70 31.18 5.12
N GLU A 45 6.89 30.23 5.57
CA GLU A 45 7.40 29.07 6.29
C GLU A 45 8.26 28.22 5.34
N GLU A 46 9.55 28.06 5.66
CA GLU A 46 10.44 27.10 5.03
C GLU A 46 9.76 25.71 4.97
N PRO A 47 9.86 24.98 3.86
CA PRO A 47 9.23 23.66 3.75
C PRO A 47 9.77 22.75 4.86
N ARG A 48 8.86 22.08 5.58
CA ARG A 48 9.24 21.12 6.61
C ARG A 48 10.18 20.07 6.01
N SER A 49 11.43 20.04 6.46
CA SER A 49 12.40 19.02 6.03
C SER A 49 12.02 17.69 6.67
N SER A 50 11.75 16.66 5.86
CA SER A 50 11.70 15.29 6.36
C SER A 50 13.10 14.83 6.79
N THR A 51 13.17 13.89 7.74
CA THR A 51 14.39 13.18 8.12
C THR A 51 14.19 11.68 7.89
N ASN A 52 15.27 10.93 7.62
CA ASN A 52 15.16 9.47 7.58
C ASN A 52 15.34 8.89 8.98
N GLY A 53 14.53 7.90 9.35
CA GLY A 53 14.66 7.22 10.64
C GLY A 53 13.72 6.02 10.78
N THR A 54 13.59 5.53 12.02
CA THR A 54 12.76 4.37 12.35
C THR A 54 11.68 4.76 13.37
N LEU A 55 10.43 4.39 13.08
CA LEU A 55 9.28 4.57 13.97
C LEU A 55 8.71 3.21 14.38
N LYS A 56 8.27 3.09 15.63
CA LYS A 56 7.37 2.00 16.00
C LYS A 56 5.95 2.45 15.76
N LEU A 57 5.28 1.71 14.90
CA LEU A 57 3.85 1.81 14.73
C LEU A 57 3.19 0.70 15.54
N ASP A 58 1.89 0.79 15.74
CA ASP A 58 1.18 -0.20 16.56
C ASP A 58 1.23 -1.60 15.95
N ASP A 59 1.34 -1.71 14.63
CA ASP A 59 1.32 -2.96 13.87
C ASP A 59 2.68 -3.37 13.29
N GLY A 60 3.74 -2.58 13.51
CA GLY A 60 5.06 -2.87 12.95
C GLY A 60 6.14 -1.83 13.22
N VAL A 61 7.22 -1.97 12.46
CA VAL A 61 8.34 -1.02 12.41
C VAL A 61 8.36 -0.36 11.05
N TYR A 62 8.31 0.97 11.05
CA TYR A 62 8.52 1.79 9.87
C TYR A 62 9.99 2.22 9.79
N THR A 63 10.57 2.22 8.60
CA THR A 63 11.87 2.84 8.31
C THR A 63 11.77 3.64 7.02
N GLY A 64 12.12 4.93 7.08
CA GLY A 64 12.01 5.83 5.94
C GLY A 64 11.90 7.29 6.36
N GLU A 65 11.27 8.08 5.50
CA GLU A 65 11.04 9.52 5.69
C GLU A 65 10.03 9.81 6.81
N ILE A 66 10.42 10.70 7.73
CA ILE A 66 9.67 11.13 8.90
C ILE A 66 9.47 12.63 8.82
N LEU A 67 8.22 13.06 8.97
CA LEU A 67 7.80 14.46 9.04
C LEU A 67 6.92 14.65 10.28
N ASP A 68 7.26 15.62 11.13
CA ASP A 68 6.53 15.91 12.37
C ASP A 68 6.32 14.67 13.26
N GLY A 69 7.33 13.80 13.32
CA GLY A 69 7.32 12.57 14.11
C GLY A 69 6.47 11.42 13.53
N ARG A 70 6.02 11.55 12.28
CA ARG A 70 5.17 10.57 11.59
C ARG A 70 5.80 10.09 10.29
N ALA A 71 5.49 8.87 9.88
CA ALA A 71 5.89 8.38 8.56
C ALA A 71 5.22 9.23 7.47
N ASN A 72 6.04 9.86 6.63
CA ASN A 72 5.61 10.80 5.60
C ASN A 72 6.67 10.81 4.49
N GLY A 73 6.28 10.47 3.27
CA GLY A 73 7.21 10.24 2.16
C GLY A 73 7.46 8.75 1.95
N ARG A 74 8.61 8.36 1.42
CA ARG A 74 8.90 6.96 1.10
C ARG A 74 9.45 6.20 2.30
N GLY A 75 9.02 4.94 2.44
CA GLY A 75 9.60 4.04 3.42
C GLY A 75 9.08 2.63 3.35
N ILE A 76 9.40 1.87 4.39
CA ILE A 76 9.10 0.46 4.52
C ILE A 76 8.44 0.24 5.87
N LEU A 77 7.22 -0.32 5.88
CA LEU A 77 6.57 -0.81 7.08
C LEU A 77 6.67 -2.34 7.10
N THR A 78 7.37 -2.89 8.09
CA THR A 78 7.40 -4.33 8.37
C THR A 78 6.51 -4.61 9.57
N LYS A 79 5.41 -5.33 9.33
CA LYS A 79 4.43 -5.68 10.36
C LYS A 79 4.94 -6.77 11.29
N TRP A 80 4.35 -6.89 12.47
CA TRP A 80 4.69 -7.95 13.43
C TRP A 80 4.42 -9.36 12.90
N ASN A 81 3.47 -9.51 11.97
CA ASN A 81 3.21 -10.77 11.27
C ASN A 81 4.19 -11.04 10.10
N GLY A 82 5.16 -10.16 9.88
CA GLY A 82 6.17 -10.25 8.83
C GLY A 82 5.74 -9.72 7.46
N HIS A 83 4.48 -9.37 7.26
CA HIS A 83 4.04 -8.71 6.03
C HIS A 83 4.71 -7.34 5.90
N ARG A 84 4.96 -6.93 4.67
CA ARG A 84 5.71 -5.70 4.38
C ARG A 84 4.98 -4.83 3.38
N TYR A 85 4.95 -3.54 3.63
CA TYR A 85 4.60 -2.53 2.66
C TYR A 85 5.83 -1.67 2.35
N GLU A 86 6.07 -1.44 1.06
CA GLU A 86 7.12 -0.55 0.57
C GLU A 86 6.49 0.50 -0.33
N GLY A 87 6.62 1.78 0.01
CA GLY A 87 5.97 2.81 -0.78
C GLY A 87 5.87 4.16 -0.09
N GLU A 88 4.89 4.93 -0.55
CA GLU A 88 4.59 6.27 -0.09
C GLU A 88 3.68 6.25 1.14
N PHE A 89 3.95 7.16 2.08
CA PHE A 89 3.21 7.33 3.32
C PHE A 89 2.77 8.79 3.48
N ILE A 90 1.58 8.98 4.03
CA ILE A 90 1.09 10.26 4.55
C ILE A 90 0.55 10.01 5.95
N ASN A 91 1.10 10.71 6.95
CA ASN A 91 0.66 10.65 8.35
C ASN A 91 0.49 9.21 8.87
N ASP A 92 1.55 8.40 8.77
CA ASP A 92 1.61 7.01 9.23
C ASP A 92 0.82 5.99 8.37
N MET A 93 0.19 6.43 7.27
CA MET A 93 -0.62 5.56 6.41
C MET A 93 -0.03 5.41 5.00
N PRO A 94 -0.05 4.20 4.41
CA PRO A 94 0.17 4.02 2.98
C PRO A 94 -0.76 4.90 2.13
N ASP A 95 -0.18 5.78 1.34
CA ASP A 95 -0.89 6.71 0.45
C ASP A 95 0.04 7.10 -0.71
N GLY A 96 -0.39 6.82 -1.93
CA GLY A 96 0.45 6.92 -3.13
C GLY A 96 0.87 5.56 -3.65
N LYS A 97 1.98 5.47 -4.38
CA LYS A 97 2.41 4.20 -4.99
C LYS A 97 3.11 3.32 -3.96
N GLY A 98 2.84 2.03 -4.02
CA GLY A 98 3.55 1.06 -3.19
C GLY A 98 3.35 -0.38 -3.61
N ILE A 99 4.03 -1.26 -2.88
CA ILE A 99 4.06 -2.70 -3.05
C ILE A 99 3.73 -3.34 -1.70
N LEU A 100 2.75 -4.23 -1.70
CA LEU A 100 2.41 -5.07 -0.56
C LEU A 100 2.99 -6.47 -0.76
N ILE A 101 3.69 -6.96 0.26
CA ILE A 101 4.44 -8.21 0.22
C ILE A 101 3.99 -9.10 1.39
N ARG A 102 3.57 -10.32 1.07
CA ARG A 102 3.29 -11.39 2.03
C ARG A 102 4.59 -12.04 2.46
N LEU A 103 4.70 -12.37 3.74
CA LEU A 103 5.64 -13.37 4.23
C LEU A 103 4.95 -14.74 4.23
N HIS A 104 5.57 -15.72 3.59
CA HIS A 104 5.14 -17.12 3.55
C HIS A 104 6.17 -17.99 4.28
N GLY A 105 5.76 -18.57 5.42
CA GLY A 105 6.68 -19.29 6.30
C GLY A 105 7.75 -18.36 6.88
N SER A 106 8.94 -18.89 7.16
CA SER A 106 10.01 -18.10 7.78
C SER A 106 10.85 -17.29 6.80
N ASN A 107 10.93 -17.69 5.51
CA ASN A 107 11.95 -17.17 4.58
C ASN A 107 11.46 -16.90 3.15
N SER A 108 10.18 -17.11 2.83
CA SER A 108 9.66 -16.83 1.49
C SER A 108 8.79 -15.58 1.52
N THR A 109 8.90 -14.71 0.51
CA THR A 109 8.06 -13.53 0.38
C THR A 109 7.46 -13.46 -1.01
N GLU A 110 6.21 -13.03 -1.09
CA GLU A 110 5.46 -12.94 -2.36
C GLU A 110 4.81 -11.57 -2.47
N LYS A 111 4.95 -10.93 -3.63
CA LYS A 111 4.21 -9.69 -3.93
C LYS A 111 2.72 -10.04 -4.00
N ILE A 112 1.90 -9.34 -3.24
CA ILE A 112 0.44 -9.46 -3.25
C ILE A 112 -0.16 -8.38 -4.13
N TYR A 113 0.35 -7.15 -4.02
CA TYR A 113 -0.19 -6.01 -4.75
C TYR A 113 0.92 -5.02 -5.09
N GLU A 114 0.77 -4.38 -6.24
CA GLU A 114 1.59 -3.24 -6.67
C GLU A 114 0.69 -2.24 -7.38
N GLY A 115 0.63 -1.02 -6.85
CA GLY A 115 -0.29 -0.02 -7.36
C GLY A 115 -0.41 1.18 -6.44
N ARG A 116 -1.50 1.91 -6.62
CA ARG A 116 -1.81 3.07 -5.79
C ARG A 116 -2.61 2.65 -4.56
N PHE A 117 -2.27 3.30 -3.46
CA PHE A 117 -2.95 3.25 -2.18
C PHE A 117 -3.56 4.61 -1.88
N LEU A 118 -4.70 4.61 -1.21
CA LEU A 118 -5.32 5.79 -0.63
C LEU A 118 -5.85 5.38 0.74
N GLU A 119 -5.40 6.08 1.79
CA GLU A 119 -5.79 5.77 3.18
C GLU A 119 -5.69 4.26 3.49
N ASN A 120 -4.53 3.66 3.16
CA ASN A 120 -4.23 2.25 3.40
C ASN A 120 -5.03 1.24 2.54
N LYS A 121 -5.82 1.67 1.57
CA LYS A 121 -6.60 0.79 0.68
C LYS A 121 -6.07 0.80 -0.74
N PHE A 122 -6.22 -0.30 -1.47
CA PHE A 122 -5.99 -0.31 -2.91
C PHE A 122 -6.98 0.65 -3.58
N ASP A 123 -6.46 1.62 -4.31
CA ASP A 123 -7.24 2.65 -4.96
C ASP A 123 -6.55 3.15 -6.23
N GLY A 124 -7.29 3.33 -7.32
CA GLY A 124 -6.72 3.69 -8.61
C GLY A 124 -6.09 2.49 -9.32
N GLN A 125 -5.04 2.70 -10.11
CA GLN A 125 -4.44 1.62 -10.91
C GLN A 125 -3.54 0.71 -10.07
N GLY A 126 -3.68 -0.60 -10.27
CA GLY A 126 -2.81 -1.58 -9.63
C GLY A 126 -2.93 -2.99 -10.17
N THR A 127 -1.97 -3.82 -9.77
CA THR A 127 -1.93 -5.25 -10.06
C THR A 127 -1.97 -6.03 -8.76
N PHE A 128 -2.93 -6.94 -8.64
CA PHE A 128 -3.01 -7.91 -7.56
C PHE A 128 -2.55 -9.29 -8.05
N TYR A 129 -1.86 -10.02 -7.19
CA TYR A 129 -1.24 -11.30 -7.47
C TYR A 129 -1.78 -12.32 -6.47
N TRP A 130 -2.39 -13.38 -6.98
CA TRP A 130 -2.86 -14.50 -6.18
C TRP A 130 -1.77 -15.55 -6.00
N SER A 131 -1.91 -16.36 -4.94
CA SER A 131 -0.97 -17.44 -4.60
C SER A 131 -0.90 -18.54 -5.66
N ASP A 132 -1.99 -18.73 -6.42
CA ASP A 132 -2.08 -19.69 -7.53
C ASP A 132 -1.34 -19.23 -8.80
N GLY A 133 -0.84 -17.99 -8.84
CA GLY A 133 -0.20 -17.37 -10.00
C GLY A 133 -1.16 -16.58 -10.90
N SER A 134 -2.46 -16.55 -10.58
CA SER A 134 -3.41 -15.64 -11.21
C SER A 134 -3.04 -14.18 -10.88
N ARG A 135 -3.44 -13.24 -11.73
CA ARG A 135 -3.27 -11.80 -11.48
C ARG A 135 -4.39 -10.96 -12.05
N TYR A 136 -4.75 -9.88 -11.36
CA TYR A 136 -5.66 -8.86 -11.86
C TYR A 136 -4.87 -7.58 -12.07
N GLN A 137 -5.03 -6.96 -13.23
CA GLN A 137 -4.49 -5.64 -13.52
C GLN A 137 -5.64 -4.73 -13.92
N GLY A 138 -5.83 -3.63 -13.19
CA GLY A 138 -6.94 -2.72 -13.47
C GLY A 138 -7.13 -1.66 -12.40
N THR A 139 -8.34 -1.11 -12.37
CA THR A 139 -8.70 -0.07 -11.40
C THR A 139 -9.20 -0.71 -10.12
N TRP A 140 -8.84 -0.11 -9.00
CA TRP A 140 -9.23 -0.48 -7.65
C TRP A 140 -9.96 0.68 -7.01
N LYS A 141 -10.91 0.36 -6.13
CA LYS A 141 -11.59 1.34 -5.30
C LYS A 141 -11.91 0.69 -3.97
N ASN A 142 -11.36 1.23 -2.88
CA ASN A 142 -11.57 0.68 -1.53
C ASN A 142 -11.32 -0.83 -1.44
N ASN A 143 -10.17 -1.31 -1.93
CA ASN A 143 -9.80 -2.74 -1.98
C ASN A 143 -10.60 -3.61 -2.95
N GLN A 144 -11.52 -3.05 -3.72
CA GLN A 144 -12.35 -3.82 -4.66
C GLN A 144 -11.94 -3.52 -6.11
N ARG A 145 -11.97 -4.53 -6.96
CA ARG A 145 -11.82 -4.38 -8.42
C ARG A 145 -12.95 -3.51 -8.94
N HIS A 146 -12.57 -2.52 -9.74
CA HIS A 146 -13.47 -1.50 -10.27
C HIS A 146 -13.04 -1.06 -11.67
N GLY A 147 -13.94 -0.42 -12.43
CA GLY A 147 -13.64 0.14 -13.73
C GLY A 147 -13.03 -0.86 -14.71
N LEU A 148 -12.16 -0.39 -15.61
CA LEU A 148 -11.48 -1.26 -16.56
C LEU A 148 -10.41 -2.11 -15.89
N GLY A 149 -10.40 -3.40 -16.21
CA GLY A 149 -9.38 -4.33 -15.75
C GLY A 149 -9.36 -5.67 -16.49
N GLN A 150 -8.32 -6.45 -16.24
CA GLN A 150 -8.08 -7.76 -16.83
C GLN A 150 -7.58 -8.74 -15.77
N ILE A 151 -8.19 -9.92 -15.71
CA ILE A 151 -7.67 -11.08 -14.98
C ILE A 151 -6.95 -11.99 -15.96
N VAL A 152 -5.76 -12.44 -15.57
CA VAL A 152 -5.06 -13.57 -16.18
C VAL A 152 -5.02 -14.68 -15.13
N TYR A 153 -5.67 -15.79 -15.42
CA TYR A 153 -5.68 -16.95 -14.53
C TYR A 153 -4.38 -17.74 -14.65
N ALA A 154 -4.06 -18.54 -13.63
CA ALA A 154 -2.90 -19.41 -13.61
C ALA A 154 -2.82 -20.37 -14.82
N ASP A 155 -3.97 -20.78 -15.35
CA ASP A 155 -4.08 -21.64 -16.54
C ASP A 155 -3.96 -20.89 -17.88
N GLY A 156 -3.72 -19.57 -17.84
CA GLY A 156 -3.55 -18.72 -19.01
C GLY A 156 -4.85 -18.15 -19.59
N ARG A 157 -6.03 -18.50 -19.05
CA ARG A 157 -7.28 -17.83 -19.45
C ARG A 157 -7.20 -16.34 -19.14
N VAL A 158 -7.86 -15.54 -19.96
CA VAL A 158 -7.90 -14.07 -19.81
C VAL A 158 -9.34 -13.61 -19.84
N ARG A 159 -9.71 -12.73 -18.90
CA ARG A 159 -10.97 -12.01 -18.92
C ARG A 159 -10.73 -10.53 -18.75
N LYS A 160 -11.21 -9.73 -19.68
CA LYS A 160 -11.04 -8.28 -19.70
C LYS A 160 -12.40 -7.62 -19.73
N GLY A 161 -12.55 -6.51 -19.04
CA GLY A 161 -13.80 -5.75 -19.10
C GLY A 161 -13.99 -4.74 -18.00
N GLN A 162 -15.26 -4.35 -17.79
CA GLN A 162 -15.67 -3.46 -16.71
C GLN A 162 -15.93 -4.26 -15.44
N TRP A 163 -15.47 -3.73 -14.31
CA TRP A 163 -15.60 -4.30 -12.98
C TRP A 163 -16.34 -3.33 -12.06
N ALA A 164 -17.18 -3.86 -11.17
CA ALA A 164 -17.75 -3.11 -10.05
C ALA A 164 -17.99 -4.03 -8.87
N TYR A 165 -17.48 -3.64 -7.69
CA TYR A 165 -17.64 -4.39 -6.44
C TYR A 165 -17.22 -5.86 -6.61
N ASP A 166 -16.02 -6.06 -7.17
CA ASP A 166 -15.40 -7.37 -7.45
C ASP A 166 -16.10 -8.25 -8.48
N LYS A 167 -17.11 -7.72 -9.17
CA LYS A 167 -17.85 -8.43 -10.21
C LYS A 167 -17.54 -7.88 -11.59
N LEU A 168 -17.29 -8.76 -12.54
CA LEU A 168 -17.25 -8.39 -13.95
C LEU A 168 -18.68 -8.08 -14.42
N ILE A 169 -18.93 -6.84 -14.83
CA ILE A 169 -20.24 -6.36 -15.27
C ILE A 169 -20.38 -6.33 -16.80
N GLU A 170 -19.28 -6.17 -17.52
CA GLU A 170 -19.25 -6.20 -18.99
C GLU A 170 -17.93 -6.81 -19.46
N GLU A 171 -17.99 -7.87 -20.26
CA GLU A 171 -16.80 -8.54 -20.79
C GLU A 171 -16.44 -7.99 -22.18
N LEU A 172 -15.22 -7.46 -22.32
CA LEU A 172 -14.67 -6.99 -23.58
C LEU A 172 -14.07 -8.17 -24.34
N GLN A 173 -14.75 -8.59 -25.40
CA GLN A 173 -14.23 -9.59 -26.32
C GLN A 173 -13.03 -9.01 -27.08
N VAL A 174 -11.90 -9.71 -27.07
CA VAL A 174 -10.78 -9.38 -27.95
C VAL A 174 -11.20 -9.79 -29.36
N SER A 175 -11.54 -8.83 -30.21
CA SER A 175 -11.79 -9.09 -31.62
C SER A 175 -10.52 -9.64 -32.24
N ASN A 176 -10.51 -10.93 -32.57
CA ASN A 176 -9.47 -11.50 -33.43
C ASN A 176 -9.51 -10.73 -34.76
N THR A 177 -8.46 -9.96 -35.03
CA THR A 177 -8.27 -9.25 -36.31
C THR A 177 -7.30 -10.05 -37.16
#